data_AF-A0A2V7VP31-F1
#
_entry.id   AF-A0A2V7VP31-F1
#
_cell.length_a   1.000
_cell.length_b   1.000
_cell.length_c   1.000
_cell.angle_alpha   90.00
_cell.angle_beta   90.00
_cell.angle_gamma   90.00
#
_symmetry.space_group_name_H-M   'P 1'
#
loop_
_entity.id
_entity.type
_entity.pdbx_description
1 polymer ?
#
loop_
_entity_poly.entity_id
_entity_poly.type
_entity_poly.pdbx_seq_one_letter_code
_entity_poly.pdbx_strand_id
1 'polypeptide(L)'
;MKTSLKAAVLLIVVALMAVGGVLTFRVGPVPALTLKPDAPGLGRRTPVRVAAAADGRGLARVRLEVVQGDRVHVVADKSYAPRPVWAFWGPRTERAELRA
;
A
#
# COMPACT_ATOMS: atom_id res chain seq x y z
N MET A 1 45.95 -2.80 13.86
CA MET A 1 45.43 -2.10 12.66
C MET A 1 44.65 -3.02 11.71
N LYS A 2 45.17 -4.18 11.28
CA LYS A 2 44.43 -5.11 10.38
C LYS A 2 43.17 -5.71 10.99
N THR A 3 43.19 -6.06 12.28
CA THR A 3 42.04 -6.64 13.00
C THR A 3 40.95 -5.61 13.29
N SER A 4 41.33 -4.40 13.71
CA SER A 4 40.42 -3.29 13.93
C SER A 4 39.73 -2.82 12.63
N LEU A 5 40.45 -2.84 11.49
CA LEU A 5 39.85 -2.54 10.19
C LEU A 5 38.83 -3.60 9.77
N LYS A 6 39.14 -4.90 9.94
CA LYS A 6 38.21 -6.00 9.67
C LYS A 6 36.96 -5.91 10.54
N ALA A 7 37.13 -5.59 11.83
CA ALA A 7 36.03 -5.40 12.76
C ALA A 7 35.14 -4.23 12.33
N ALA A 8 35.73 -3.09 11.94
CA ALA A 8 34.97 -1.93 11.46
C ALA A 8 34.17 -2.25 10.18
N VAL A 9 34.77 -2.95 9.21
CA VAL A 9 34.07 -3.37 7.99
C VAL A 9 32.92 -4.33 8.30
N LEU A 10 33.14 -5.31 9.17
CA LEU A 10 32.08 -6.24 9.60
C LEU A 10 30.91 -5.48 10.23
N LEU A 11 31.20 -4.50 11.08
CA LEU A 11 30.20 -3.70 11.77
C LEU A 11 29.37 -2.86 10.77
N ILE A 12 30.02 -2.28 9.75
CA ILE A 12 29.33 -1.57 8.67
C ILE A 12 28.41 -2.52 7.89
N VAL A 13 28.88 -3.72 7.53
CA VAL A 13 28.06 -4.70 6.81
C VAL A 13 26.84 -5.11 7.63
N VAL A 14 27.02 -5.39 8.92
CA VAL A 14 25.90 -5.71 9.83
C VAL A 14 24.92 -4.54 9.94
N ALA A 15 25.40 -3.30 10.05
CA ALA A 15 24.55 -2.12 10.09
C ALA A 15 23.75 -1.95 8.78
N LEU A 16 24.38 -2.12 7.62
CA LEU A 16 23.70 -2.05 6.32
C LEU A 16 22.64 -3.14 6.16
N MET A 17 22.93 -4.37 6.61
CA MET A 17 21.97 -5.47 6.60
C MET A 17 20.78 -5.18 7.52
N ALA A 18 21.03 -4.63 8.70
CA ALA A 18 19.97 -4.24 9.64
C ALA A 18 19.08 -3.13 9.05
N VAL A 19 19.67 -2.09 8.47
CA VAL A 19 18.94 -0.99 7.80
C VAL A 19 18.14 -1.52 6.61
N GLY A 20 18.74 -2.36 5.77
CA GLY A 20 18.06 -2.99 4.63
C GLY A 20 16.87 -3.85 5.06
N GLY A 21 17.02 -4.60 6.16
CA GLY A 21 15.95 -5.37 6.77
C GLY A 21 14.79 -4.48 7.22
N VAL A 22 15.07 -3.45 8.03
CA VAL A 22 14.05 -2.53 8.54
C VAL A 22 13.29 -1.83 7.40
N LEU A 23 14.01 -1.38 6.37
CA LEU A 23 13.39 -0.72 5.23
C LEU A 23 12.49 -1.68 4.45
N THR A 24 12.95 -2.91 4.17
CA THR A 24 12.20 -3.92 3.40
C THR A 24 10.86 -4.29 4.05
N PHE A 25 10.85 -4.44 5.37
CA PHE A 25 9.65 -4.82 6.12
C PHE A 25 8.85 -3.63 6.66
N ARG A 26 9.12 -2.41 6.18
CA ARG A 26 8.37 -1.21 6.58
C ARG A 26 6.97 -1.21 5.96
N VAL A 27 6.00 -1.74 6.70
CA VAL A 27 4.58 -1.69 6.34
C VAL A 27 3.98 -0.35 6.77
N GLY A 28 3.15 0.25 5.92
CA GLY A 28 2.38 1.46 6.27
C GLY A 28 1.14 1.13 7.09
N PRO A 29 0.50 2.11 7.73
CA PRO A 29 -0.77 1.91 8.40
C PRO A 29 -1.84 1.43 7.41
N VAL A 30 -2.87 0.74 7.93
CA VAL A 30 -4.01 0.27 7.12
C VAL A 30 -4.70 1.48 6.50
N PRO A 31 -4.96 1.48 5.18
CA PRO A 31 -5.63 2.59 4.52
C PRO A 31 -7.08 2.72 5.00
N ALA A 32 -7.54 3.96 5.16
CA ALA A 32 -8.94 4.24 5.43
C ALA A 32 -9.76 4.02 4.15
N LEU A 33 -10.85 3.28 4.27
CA LEU A 33 -11.78 2.97 3.18
C LEU A 33 -13.17 3.51 3.53
N THR A 34 -13.76 4.24 2.60
CA THR A 34 -15.16 4.70 2.70
C THR A 34 -15.91 4.22 1.48
N LEU A 35 -16.99 3.48 1.73
CA LEU A 35 -17.89 2.93 0.72
C LEU A 35 -19.22 3.68 0.83
N LYS A 36 -19.62 4.35 -0.24
CA LYS A 36 -20.93 5.01 -0.30
C LYS A 36 -21.66 4.56 -1.58
N PRO A 37 -22.79 3.86 -1.46
CA PRO A 37 -23.64 3.57 -2.60
C PRO A 37 -24.39 4.84 -3.01
N ASP A 38 -24.56 5.06 -4.32
CA ASP A 38 -25.33 6.20 -4.84
C ASP A 38 -26.85 5.97 -4.71
N ALA A 39 -27.28 4.73 -4.42
CA ALA A 39 -28.67 4.34 -4.24
C ALA A 39 -28.87 3.46 -2.97
N PRO A 40 -30.08 3.42 -2.39
CA PRO A 40 -30.34 2.67 -1.15
C PRO A 40 -30.20 1.14 -1.26
N GLY A 41 -30.02 0.59 -2.47
CA GLY A 41 -29.80 -0.84 -2.70
C GLY A 41 -28.63 -1.12 -3.64
N LEU A 42 -27.86 -2.17 -3.33
CA LEU A 42 -26.74 -2.67 -4.14
C LEU A 42 -27.26 -3.70 -5.17
N GLY A 43 -27.72 -3.20 -6.32
CA GLY A 43 -28.12 -4.02 -7.46
C GLY A 43 -27.00 -4.15 -8.49
N ARG A 44 -27.22 -4.97 -9.53
CA ARG A 44 -26.25 -5.26 -10.62
C ARG A 44 -25.74 -4.04 -11.39
N ARG A 45 -26.42 -2.90 -11.29
CA ARG A 45 -26.11 -1.64 -11.97
C ARG A 45 -26.00 -0.46 -11.00
N THR A 46 -26.02 -0.71 -9.69
CA THR A 46 -25.92 0.39 -8.71
C THR A 46 -24.49 0.92 -8.73
N PRO A 47 -24.29 2.21 -9.04
CA PRO A 47 -22.96 2.79 -8.96
C PRO A 47 -22.50 2.88 -7.51
N VAL A 48 -21.27 2.46 -7.25
CA VAL A 48 -20.62 2.51 -5.94
C VAL A 48 -19.43 3.45 -6.00
N ARG A 49 -19.38 4.40 -5.07
CA ARG A 49 -18.21 5.25 -4.87
C ARG A 49 -17.35 4.68 -3.75
N VAL A 50 -16.09 4.40 -4.08
CA VAL A 50 -15.08 3.99 -3.12
C VAL A 50 -14.05 5.09 -2.99
N ALA A 51 -13.88 5.61 -1.78
CA ALA A 51 -12.77 6.49 -1.45
C ALA A 51 -11.76 5.72 -0.60
N ALA A 52 -10.51 5.67 -1.05
CA ALA A 52 -9.40 5.09 -0.31
C ALA A 52 -8.39 6.18 0.03
N ALA A 53 -7.93 6.21 1.28
CA ALA A 53 -6.88 7.13 1.74
C ALA A 53 -5.79 6.33 2.45
N ALA A 54 -4.52 6.59 2.11
CA ALA A 54 -3.37 5.90 2.68
C ALA A 54 -2.28 6.88 3.13
N ASP A 55 -1.83 6.69 4.36
CA ASP A 55 -0.70 7.41 4.93
C ASP A 55 0.65 6.71 4.62
N GLY A 56 1.76 7.32 5.05
CA GLY A 56 3.11 6.82 4.81
C GLY A 56 3.53 6.77 3.33
N ARG A 57 3.51 5.58 2.70
CA ARG A 57 4.02 5.35 1.34
C ARG A 57 2.97 5.53 0.23
N GLY A 58 1.72 5.76 0.62
CA GLY A 58 0.59 5.90 -0.31
C GLY A 58 -0.02 4.56 -0.71
N LEU A 59 -1.09 4.62 -1.51
CA LEU A 59 -1.82 3.47 -2.01
C LEU A 59 -0.94 2.65 -2.96
N ALA A 60 -1.06 1.32 -2.87
CA ALA A 60 -0.40 0.38 -3.78
C ALA A 60 -1.41 -0.30 -4.71
N ARG A 61 -2.55 -0.75 -4.18
CA ARG A 61 -3.64 -1.33 -4.97
C ARG A 61 -4.96 -1.13 -4.24
N VAL A 62 -6.00 -0.81 -4.99
CA VAL A 62 -7.38 -0.77 -4.51
C VAL A 62 -8.18 -1.71 -5.41
N ARG A 63 -8.75 -2.77 -4.81
CA ARG A 63 -9.59 -3.76 -5.49
C ARG A 63 -10.96 -3.77 -4.82
N LEU A 64 -11.99 -3.51 -5.62
CA LEU A 64 -13.39 -3.56 -5.22
C LEU A 64 -13.99 -4.87 -5.72
N GLU A 65 -14.45 -5.68 -4.77
CA GLU A 65 -15.08 -6.96 -5.01
C GLU A 65 -16.50 -6.95 -4.44
N VAL A 66 -17.43 -7.51 -5.20
CA VAL A 66 -18.80 -7.75 -4.78
C VAL A 66 -18.99 -9.25 -4.63
N VAL A 67 -19.39 -9.67 -3.44
CA VAL A 67 -19.67 -11.08 -3.12
C VAL A 67 -21.18 -11.28 -3.08
N GLN A 68 -21.69 -12.17 -3.94
CA GLN A 68 -23.11 -12.52 -4.03
C GLN A 68 -23.26 -14.04 -3.97
N GLY A 69 -23.70 -14.55 -2.82
CA GLY A 69 -23.65 -15.98 -2.53
C GLY A 69 -22.21 -16.49 -2.68
N ASP A 70 -22.00 -17.49 -3.52
CA ASP A 70 -20.68 -18.10 -3.76
C ASP A 70 -19.87 -17.43 -4.88
N ARG A 71 -20.37 -16.32 -5.45
CA ARG A 71 -19.72 -15.64 -6.58
C ARG A 71 -19.03 -14.36 -6.13
N VAL A 72 -17.77 -14.23 -6.54
CA VAL A 72 -16.98 -13.00 -6.37
C VAL A 72 -16.88 -12.30 -7.72
N HIS A 73 -17.34 -11.05 -7.77
CA HIS A 73 -17.26 -10.19 -8.95
C HIS A 73 -16.32 -9.02 -8.66
N VAL A 74 -15.22 -8.92 -9.39
CA VAL A 74 -14.32 -7.76 -9.32
C VAL A 74 -14.97 -6.63 -10.12
N VAL A 75 -15.31 -5.53 -9.45
CA VAL A 75 -15.99 -4.39 -10.07
C VAL A 75 -14.99 -3.31 -10.47
N ALA A 76 -13.93 -3.13 -9.68
CA ALA A 76 -12.82 -2.24 -10.02
C ALA A 76 -11.52 -2.79 -9.44
N ASP A 77 -10.44 -2.63 -10.18
CA ASP A 77 -9.09 -2.98 -9.72
C ASP A 77 -8.13 -1.94 -10.26
N LYS A 78 -7.45 -1.25 -9.34
CA LYS A 78 -6.51 -0.19 -9.71
C LYS A 78 -5.25 -0.28 -8.89
N SER A 79 -4.13 -0.40 -9.58
CA SER A 79 -2.79 -0.34 -9.01
C SER A 79 -2.25 1.09 -9.07
N TYR A 80 -1.48 1.43 -8.05
CA TYR A 80 -0.79 2.70 -7.90
C TYR A 80 0.68 2.41 -7.64
N ALA A 81 1.57 3.31 -8.06
CA ALA A 81 2.97 3.21 -7.71
C ALA A 81 3.16 3.74 -6.28
N PRO A 82 3.41 2.89 -5.26
CA PRO A 82 3.74 3.38 -3.94
C PRO A 82 5.13 3.99 -3.96
N ARG A 83 5.44 4.79 -2.94
CA ARG A 83 6.79 5.33 -2.77
C ARG A 83 7.83 4.18 -2.64
N PRO A 84 8.99 4.28 -3.31
CA PRO A 84 10.07 3.32 -3.15
C PRO A 84 10.46 3.12 -1.70
N VAL A 85 10.91 1.91 -1.37
CA VAL A 85 11.19 1.46 0.01
C VAL A 85 12.25 2.32 0.72
N TRP A 86 13.23 2.82 -0.04
CA TRP A 86 14.33 3.66 0.44
C TRP A 86 13.95 5.14 0.55
N ALA A 87 12.87 5.58 -0.09
CA ALA A 87 12.51 6.99 -0.18
C ALA A 87 11.63 7.40 1.00
N PHE A 88 12.15 8.29 1.85
CA PHE A 88 11.38 8.87 2.96
C PHE A 88 10.44 10.00 2.51
N TRP A 89 10.69 10.60 1.36
CA TRP A 89 9.98 11.77 0.80
C TRP A 89 9.73 11.56 -0.71
N GLY A 90 8.84 12.35 -1.30
CA GLY A 90 8.55 12.32 -2.75
C GLY A 90 7.09 12.05 -3.11
N PRO A 91 6.75 12.03 -4.40
CA PRO A 91 5.36 11.86 -4.84
C PRO A 91 4.82 10.48 -4.41
N ARG A 92 3.53 10.47 -4.05
CA ARG A 92 2.77 9.26 -3.70
C ARG A 92 1.29 9.51 -3.94
N THR A 93 0.52 8.45 -4.20
CA THR A 93 -0.94 8.54 -4.22
C THR A 93 -1.48 8.38 -2.81
N GLU A 94 -1.88 9.48 -2.19
CA GLU A 94 -2.46 9.47 -0.84
C GLU A 94 -3.94 9.13 -0.86
N ARG A 95 -4.67 9.59 -1.88
CA ARG A 95 -6.11 9.41 -2.02
C ARG A 95 -6.47 8.92 -3.41
N ALA A 96 -7.41 7.99 -3.46
CA ALA A 96 -8.01 7.49 -4.68
C ALA A 96 -9.52 7.44 -4.54
N GLU A 97 -10.23 7.87 -5.58
CA GLU A 97 -11.66 7.65 -5.72
C GLU A 97 -11.90 6.76 -6.93
N LEU A 98 -12.63 5.67 -6.71
CA LEU A 98 -13.08 4.74 -7.74
C LEU A 98 -14.60 4.84 -7.85
N ARG A 99 -15.09 4.88 -9.08
CA ARG A 99 -16.50 4.76 -9.40
C ARG A 99 -16.67 3.54 -10.28
N ALA A 100 -17.57 2.65 -9.86
CA ALA A 100 -17.90 1.44 -10.57
C ALA A 100 -19.42 1.28 -10.61
#